data_AF-A0A5K3FSQ3-F1
#
_entry.id   AF-A0A5K3FSQ3-F1
#
_cell.length_a   1.000
_cell.length_b   1.000
_cell.length_c   1.000
_cell.angle_alpha   90.00
_cell.angle_beta   90.00
_cell.angle_gamma   90.00
#
_symmetry.space_group_name_H-M   'P 1'
#
loop_
_entity.id
_entity.type
_entity.pdbx_description
1 polymer ?
#
loop_
_entity_poly.entity_id
_entity_poly.type
_entity_poly.pdbx_seq_one_letter_code
_entity_poly.pdbx_strand_id
1 'polypeptide(L)'
;MDYDFLESTFKPVLSQDDYVCRLWNIHKLDHDLGSVQPLKLALSRSDYMLHSGLPGCPLKQVEMNFIAASFGGITERLTRVHQRRLNQLWCANVPQLPPCPSSTGFGSSIARTVEEYVKSSPHFRRTAFPAVLVVISDRETNIFDQRSIEESVSLHNPAIKILRRTFAQLSESTGSVSIEAGSGRLFVDGFEIALIYYRTGYAPDHFSEEDWCTKLRLERSFAVKCPSIDYLLANMKLVQTALANPEVLARFEQDLTRASRLSATFARQTVLSTDFHFSDAAAIVELVAECKHDPSKFVLKPQREGGGNNIFGDDIVEKLDKIMGKPEANAYILMEKLEPPIVENCVVGLEYPPPLRREMISELGVYGVLLR
;
A
#
# COMPACT_ATOMS: atom_id res chain seq x y z
N MET A 1 -10.98 -7.16 -10.58
CA MET A 1 -11.00 -5.75 -10.15
C MET A 1 -11.96 -5.05 -11.09
N ASP A 2 -12.84 -4.20 -10.55
CA ASP A 2 -13.88 -3.51 -11.32
C ASP A 2 -13.24 -2.32 -12.07
N TYR A 3 -13.07 -2.46 -13.39
CA TYR A 3 -12.42 -1.45 -14.23
C TYR A 3 -13.24 -0.16 -14.28
N ASP A 4 -14.55 -0.26 -14.48
CA ASP A 4 -15.47 0.87 -14.59
C ASP A 4 -15.50 1.69 -13.28
N PHE A 5 -15.41 1.01 -12.14
CA PHE A 5 -15.24 1.67 -10.85
C PHE A 5 -13.96 2.48 -10.78
N LEU A 6 -12.81 1.90 -11.14
CA LEU A 6 -11.54 2.64 -11.11
C LEU A 6 -11.55 3.79 -12.13
N GLU A 7 -12.09 3.59 -13.33
CA GLU A 7 -12.18 4.64 -14.36
C GLU A 7 -13.01 5.83 -13.87
N SER A 8 -14.23 5.55 -13.41
CA SER A 8 -15.12 6.60 -12.89
C SER A 8 -14.60 7.26 -11.61
N THR A 9 -13.74 6.59 -10.84
CA THR A 9 -13.09 7.15 -9.65
C THR A 9 -11.95 8.09 -10.04
N PHE A 10 -11.05 7.66 -10.94
CA PHE A 10 -9.82 8.40 -11.24
C PHE A 10 -9.96 9.45 -12.33
N LYS A 11 -10.93 9.33 -13.25
CA LYS A 11 -11.11 10.26 -14.37
C LYS A 11 -11.03 11.75 -13.99
N PRO A 12 -11.62 12.22 -12.87
CA PRO A 12 -11.53 13.63 -12.48
C PRO A 12 -10.12 14.10 -12.08
N VAL A 13 -9.23 13.20 -11.62
CA VAL A 13 -7.89 13.56 -11.13
C VAL A 13 -6.79 13.42 -12.17
N LEU A 14 -7.02 12.69 -13.28
CA LEU A 14 -5.97 12.38 -14.27
C LEU A 14 -5.28 13.61 -14.88
N SER A 15 -5.99 14.74 -15.03
CA SER A 15 -5.40 15.97 -15.56
C SER A 15 -4.63 16.79 -14.53
N GLN A 16 -4.72 16.43 -13.25
CA GLN A 16 -4.17 17.19 -12.12
C GLN A 16 -2.96 16.50 -11.49
N ASP A 17 -2.77 15.19 -11.75
CA ASP A 17 -1.75 14.38 -11.11
C ASP A 17 -1.07 13.45 -12.13
N ASP A 18 0.12 13.85 -12.58
CA ASP A 18 0.89 13.10 -13.59
C ASP A 18 1.20 11.67 -13.14
N TYR A 19 1.49 11.46 -11.86
CA TYR A 19 1.78 10.14 -11.32
C TYR A 19 0.57 9.21 -11.45
N VAL A 20 -0.60 9.68 -11.01
CA VAL A 20 -1.86 8.92 -11.13
C VAL A 20 -2.21 8.71 -12.62
N CYS A 21 -2.00 9.71 -13.46
CA CYS A 21 -2.22 9.62 -14.91
C CYS A 21 -1.37 8.52 -15.55
N ARG A 22 -0.08 8.45 -15.23
CA ARG A 22 0.82 7.43 -15.77
C ARG A 22 0.46 6.02 -15.29
N LEU A 23 0.11 5.87 -14.00
CA LEU A 23 -0.41 4.59 -13.48
C LEU A 23 -1.70 4.17 -14.19
N TRP A 24 -2.62 5.12 -14.39
CA TRP A 24 -3.87 4.90 -15.10
C TRP A 24 -3.63 4.47 -16.55
N ASN A 25 -2.70 5.11 -17.26
CA ASN A 25 -2.37 4.75 -18.64
C ASN A 25 -1.83 3.33 -18.75
N ILE A 26 -0.99 2.89 -17.79
CA ILE A 26 -0.54 1.49 -17.72
C ILE A 26 -1.72 0.55 -17.48
N HIS A 27 -2.61 0.90 -16.55
CA HIS A 27 -3.78 0.08 -16.24
C HIS A 27 -4.75 -0.06 -17.42
N LYS A 28 -5.04 1.06 -18.10
CA LYS A 28 -5.87 1.11 -19.29
C LYS A 28 -5.29 0.24 -20.40
N LEU A 29 -3.99 0.38 -20.68
CA LEU A 29 -3.33 -0.44 -21.69
C LEU A 29 -3.33 -1.93 -21.33
N ASP A 30 -3.13 -2.27 -20.05
CA ASP A 30 -3.21 -3.66 -19.57
C ASP A 30 -4.62 -4.25 -19.73
N HIS A 31 -5.66 -3.44 -19.47
CA HIS A 31 -7.05 -3.81 -19.68
C HIS A 31 -7.39 -4.01 -21.17
N ASP A 32 -7.06 -3.04 -22.01
CA ASP A 32 -7.37 -3.04 -23.45
C ASP A 32 -6.72 -4.23 -24.17
N LEU A 33 -5.51 -4.61 -23.77
CA LEU A 33 -4.77 -5.75 -24.33
C LEU A 33 -5.10 -7.09 -23.66
N GLY A 34 -5.89 -7.08 -22.58
CA GLY A 34 -6.18 -8.23 -21.74
C GLY A 34 -5.04 -8.61 -20.79
N SER A 35 -5.40 -8.98 -19.56
CA SER A 35 -4.45 -9.38 -18.52
C SER A 35 -3.67 -10.63 -18.91
N VAL A 36 -2.34 -10.53 -18.89
CA VAL A 36 -1.44 -11.64 -19.27
C VAL A 36 -1.33 -12.67 -18.15
N GLN A 37 -1.38 -12.25 -16.89
CA GLN A 37 -1.24 -13.12 -15.71
C GLN A 37 -2.54 -13.10 -14.90
N PRO A 38 -3.26 -14.25 -14.78
CA PRO A 38 -4.49 -14.33 -13.98
C PRO A 38 -4.25 -14.30 -12.47
N LEU A 39 -3.11 -14.82 -11.99
CA LEU A 39 -2.77 -14.86 -10.56
C LEU A 39 -2.49 -13.45 -10.04
N LYS A 40 -3.03 -13.12 -8.87
CA LYS A 40 -2.75 -11.85 -8.19
C LYS A 40 -2.36 -12.08 -6.74
N LEU A 41 -1.26 -11.44 -6.34
CA LEU A 41 -0.79 -11.40 -4.96
C LEU A 41 -0.90 -9.97 -4.42
N ALA A 42 -1.54 -9.82 -3.26
CA ALA A 42 -1.42 -8.64 -2.41
C ALA A 42 -0.74 -9.02 -1.09
N LEU A 43 0.34 -8.32 -0.78
CA LEU A 43 0.92 -8.27 0.56
C LEU A 43 0.62 -6.87 1.10
N SER A 44 -0.39 -6.77 1.96
CA SER A 44 -0.95 -5.49 2.38
C SER A 44 -0.79 -5.22 3.87
N ARG A 45 -1.02 -3.98 4.26
CA ARG A 45 -1.17 -3.54 5.65
C ARG A 45 -2.31 -2.54 5.74
N SER A 46 -3.31 -2.83 6.58
CA SER A 46 -4.38 -1.89 6.89
C SER A 46 -4.06 -1.21 8.19
N ASP A 47 -3.96 0.12 8.18
CA ASP A 47 -3.49 0.90 9.30
C ASP A 47 -4.66 1.60 10.01
N TYR A 48 -4.64 1.59 11.34
CA TYR A 48 -5.74 2.06 12.17
C TYR A 48 -5.25 2.87 13.38
N MET A 49 -6.05 3.84 13.81
CA MET A 49 -5.92 4.47 15.11
C MET A 49 -7.22 4.31 15.90
N LEU A 50 -7.11 4.26 17.22
CA LEU A 50 -8.28 4.48 18.07
C LEU A 50 -8.68 5.96 17.98
N HIS A 51 -9.97 6.27 18.08
CA HIS A 51 -10.45 7.65 18.03
C HIS A 51 -11.18 8.02 19.32
N SER A 52 -10.47 8.66 20.24
CA SER A 52 -10.95 9.06 21.57
C SER A 52 -12.00 10.17 21.54
N GLY A 53 -12.06 10.94 20.44
CA GLY A 53 -13.10 11.94 20.21
C GLY A 53 -14.51 11.35 20.06
N LEU A 54 -14.64 10.03 19.86
CA LEU A 54 -15.92 9.33 19.76
C LEU A 54 -16.18 8.41 20.97
N PRO A 55 -17.45 8.28 21.42
CA PRO A 55 -17.82 7.34 22.48
C PRO A 55 -17.36 5.92 22.17
N GLY A 56 -16.76 5.27 23.17
CA GLY A 56 -16.24 3.90 23.03
C GLY A 56 -14.88 3.78 22.35
N CYS A 57 -14.24 4.90 21.98
CA CYS A 57 -12.89 4.95 21.39
C CYS A 57 -12.73 3.96 20.21
N PRO A 58 -13.59 4.05 19.17
CA PRO A 58 -13.64 3.07 18.11
C PRO A 58 -12.33 3.05 17.29
N LEU A 59 -12.06 1.89 16.70
CA LEU A 59 -10.96 1.72 15.76
C LEU A 59 -11.35 2.34 14.41
N LYS A 60 -10.53 3.27 13.91
CA LYS A 60 -10.73 3.98 12.65
C LYS A 60 -9.54 3.76 11.71
N GLN A 61 -9.82 3.47 10.45
CA GLN A 61 -8.81 3.22 9.43
C GLN A 61 -8.15 4.54 9.03
N VAL A 62 -6.82 4.58 9.09
CA VAL A 62 -5.98 5.68 8.62
C VAL A 62 -5.82 5.58 7.11
N GLU A 63 -5.36 4.41 6.64
CA GLU A 63 -5.11 4.10 5.24
C GLU A 63 -4.99 2.59 4.98
N MET A 64 -4.95 2.22 3.69
CA MET A 64 -4.70 0.86 3.22
C MET A 64 -3.45 0.85 2.33
N ASN A 65 -2.49 0.00 2.68
CA ASN A 65 -1.20 -0.12 2.01
C ASN A 65 -1.11 -1.47 1.27
N PHE A 66 -1.24 -1.46 -0.06
CA PHE A 66 -1.03 -2.59 -0.98
C PHE A 66 0.37 -2.64 -1.60
N ILE A 67 1.09 -1.52 -1.65
CA ILE A 67 2.46 -1.48 -2.19
C ILE A 67 3.48 -1.26 -1.08
N ALA A 68 4.62 -1.96 -1.16
CA ALA A 68 5.76 -1.78 -0.28
C ALA A 68 5.42 -1.72 1.23
N ALA A 69 4.40 -2.49 1.65
CA ALA A 69 3.96 -2.62 3.04
C ALA A 69 5.15 -3.02 3.93
N SER A 70 5.73 -2.02 4.58
CA SER A 70 7.02 -2.11 5.26
C SER A 70 6.86 -2.55 6.71
N PHE A 71 7.98 -2.81 7.37
CA PHE A 71 8.10 -3.20 8.78
C PHE A 71 7.61 -4.60 9.12
N GLY A 72 7.22 -5.43 8.15
CA GLY A 72 6.88 -6.84 8.41
C GLY A 72 8.07 -7.63 8.96
N GLY A 73 9.28 -7.40 8.44
CA GLY A 73 10.51 -8.01 8.94
C GLY A 73 10.87 -7.54 10.35
N ILE A 74 10.82 -6.23 10.56
CA ILE A 74 11.22 -5.61 11.83
C ILE A 74 10.22 -5.91 12.95
N THR A 75 8.92 -5.78 12.69
CA THR A 75 7.86 -5.93 13.71
C THR A 75 7.83 -7.34 14.28
N GLU A 76 7.96 -8.37 13.44
CA GLU A 76 8.02 -9.77 13.89
C GLU A 76 9.17 -10.00 14.89
N ARG A 77 10.33 -9.37 14.66
CA ARG A 77 11.48 -9.43 15.56
C ARG A 77 11.26 -8.61 16.83
N LEU A 78 10.70 -7.40 16.71
CA LEU A 78 10.43 -6.50 17.83
C LEU A 78 9.44 -7.11 18.83
N THR A 79 8.37 -7.77 18.37
CA THR A 79 7.42 -8.46 19.27
C THR A 79 8.14 -9.48 20.17
N ARG A 80 9.10 -10.24 19.62
CA ARG A 80 9.90 -11.21 20.38
C ARG A 80 10.83 -10.53 21.38
N VAL A 81 11.43 -9.40 21.00
CA VAL A 81 12.28 -8.60 21.90
C VAL A 81 11.46 -8.03 23.05
N HIS A 82 10.30 -7.42 22.77
CA HIS A 82 9.40 -6.90 23.79
C HIS A 82 8.95 -8.01 24.75
N GLN A 83 8.48 -9.16 24.25
CA GLN A 83 8.07 -10.27 25.12
C GLN A 83 9.21 -10.73 26.04
N ARG A 84 10.44 -10.83 25.52
CA ARG A 84 11.62 -11.19 26.34
C ARG A 84 11.90 -10.16 27.42
N ARG A 85 11.78 -8.86 27.12
CA ARG A 85 11.97 -7.79 28.12
C ARG A 85 10.87 -7.80 29.17
N LEU A 86 9.61 -8.02 28.76
CA LEU A 86 8.50 -8.17 29.68
C LEU A 86 8.76 -9.33 30.65
N ASN A 87 9.19 -10.49 30.14
CA ASN A 87 9.52 -11.67 30.96
C ASN A 87 10.68 -11.44 31.95
N GLN A 88 11.63 -10.54 31.63
CA GLN A 88 12.77 -10.23 32.49
C GLN A 88 12.40 -9.23 33.60
N LEU A 89 11.54 -8.26 33.29
CA LEU A 89 11.20 -7.16 34.19
C LEU A 89 10.01 -7.50 35.10
N TRP A 90 9.07 -8.31 34.63
CA TRP A 90 7.91 -8.75 35.41
C TRP A 90 8.10 -10.21 35.83
N CYS A 91 8.25 -10.47 37.13
CA CYS A 91 8.47 -11.82 37.66
C CYS A 91 7.18 -12.67 37.72
N ALA A 92 6.01 -12.03 37.79
CA ALA A 92 4.70 -12.69 37.81
C ALA A 92 3.70 -11.92 36.94
N ASN A 93 2.72 -12.62 36.34
CA ASN A 93 1.65 -12.05 35.51
C ASN A 93 2.13 -11.27 34.28
N VAL A 94 3.15 -11.80 33.57
CA VAL A 94 3.65 -11.17 32.35
C VAL A 94 2.60 -11.23 31.24
N PRO A 95 2.18 -10.08 30.67
CA PRO A 95 1.24 -10.09 29.56
C PRO A 95 1.85 -10.80 28.35
N GLN A 96 1.03 -11.60 27.67
CA GLN A 96 1.41 -12.22 26.40
C GLN A 96 1.09 -11.25 25.27
N LEU A 97 2.12 -10.87 24.53
CA LEU A 97 1.97 -10.04 23.34
C LEU A 97 1.37 -10.86 22.20
N PRO A 98 0.48 -10.27 21.38
CA PRO A 98 -0.02 -10.93 20.19
C PRO A 98 1.13 -11.34 19.26
N PRO A 99 1.09 -12.55 18.67
CA PRO A 99 2.07 -12.93 17.67
C PRO A 99 1.97 -12.01 16.44
N CYS A 100 3.11 -11.66 15.86
CA CYS A 100 3.18 -10.89 14.61
C CYS A 100 4.00 -11.67 13.58
N PRO A 101 3.45 -12.73 12.96
CA PRO A 101 4.17 -13.54 11.97
C PRO A 101 4.17 -12.84 10.59
N SER A 102 4.45 -11.55 10.55
CA SER A 102 4.32 -10.72 9.35
C SER A 102 5.39 -11.05 8.30
N SER A 103 6.66 -11.17 8.71
CA SER A 103 7.74 -11.60 7.82
C SER A 103 7.55 -13.04 7.36
N THR A 104 7.21 -13.93 8.29
CA THR A 104 6.99 -15.36 8.02
C THR A 104 5.78 -15.59 7.12
N GLY A 105 4.69 -14.87 7.38
CA GLY A 105 3.46 -14.89 6.60
C GLY A 105 3.68 -14.37 5.17
N PHE A 106 4.40 -13.26 5.01
CA PHE A 106 4.74 -12.73 3.69
C PHE A 106 5.69 -13.66 2.93
N GLY A 107 6.75 -14.16 3.56
CA GLY A 107 7.72 -15.05 2.91
C GLY A 107 7.10 -16.37 2.45
N SER A 108 6.28 -17.02 3.29
CA SER A 108 5.55 -18.23 2.89
C SER A 108 4.55 -17.97 1.76
N SER A 109 3.90 -16.80 1.73
CA SER A 109 2.94 -16.44 0.69
C SER A 109 3.61 -16.14 -0.65
N ILE A 110 4.78 -15.52 -0.63
CA ILE A 110 5.63 -15.34 -1.82
C ILE A 110 6.03 -16.71 -2.37
N ALA A 111 6.54 -17.61 -1.52
CA ALA A 111 6.95 -18.94 -1.95
C ALA A 111 5.79 -19.73 -2.58
N ARG A 112 4.63 -19.72 -1.92
CA ARG A 112 3.39 -20.32 -2.43
C ARG A 112 2.97 -19.72 -3.77
N THR A 113 3.13 -18.41 -3.96
CA THR A 113 2.81 -17.76 -5.24
C THR A 113 3.68 -18.27 -6.37
N VAL A 114 4.98 -18.51 -6.13
CA VAL A 114 5.87 -19.12 -7.12
C VAL A 114 5.42 -20.55 -7.45
N GLU A 115 5.01 -21.32 -6.45
CA GLU A 115 4.50 -22.68 -6.65
C GLU A 115 3.21 -22.69 -7.47
N GLU A 116 2.26 -21.79 -7.17
CA GLU A 116 1.02 -21.65 -7.95
C GLU A 116 1.29 -21.16 -9.38
N TYR A 117 2.28 -20.28 -9.57
CA TYR A 117 2.73 -19.88 -10.90
C TYR A 117 3.25 -21.07 -11.71
N VAL A 118 4.04 -21.96 -11.11
CA VAL A 118 4.54 -23.18 -11.79
C VAL A 118 3.38 -24.13 -12.11
N LYS A 119 2.44 -24.33 -11.17
CA LYS A 119 1.27 -25.21 -11.36
C LYS A 119 0.31 -24.71 -12.43
N SER A 120 0.11 -23.39 -12.53
CA SER A 120 -0.80 -22.79 -13.51
C SER A 120 -0.24 -22.78 -14.93
N SER A 121 1.05 -23.08 -15.09
CA SER A 121 1.73 -23.05 -16.38
C SER A 121 2.59 -24.31 -16.64
N PRO A 122 1.99 -25.51 -16.59
CA PRO A 122 2.72 -26.77 -16.70
C PRO A 122 3.27 -27.04 -18.12
N HIS A 123 2.71 -26.35 -19.12
CA HIS A 123 3.11 -26.45 -20.52
C HIS A 123 4.44 -25.72 -20.81
N PHE A 124 4.90 -24.85 -19.91
CA PHE A 124 6.19 -24.19 -20.04
C PHE A 124 7.33 -25.13 -19.67
N ARG A 125 8.24 -25.38 -20.61
CA ARG A 125 9.47 -26.12 -20.34
C ARG A 125 10.37 -25.27 -19.44
N ARG A 126 10.75 -25.84 -18.29
CA ARG A 126 11.63 -25.20 -17.30
C ARG A 126 12.85 -26.06 -17.05
N THR A 127 14.01 -25.41 -17.07
CA THR A 127 15.29 -26.02 -16.69
C THR A 127 15.64 -25.78 -15.23
N ALA A 128 15.01 -24.77 -14.60
CA ALA A 128 15.21 -24.39 -13.21
C ALA A 128 13.91 -23.86 -12.58
N PHE A 129 13.88 -23.78 -11.25
CA PHE A 129 12.77 -23.15 -10.52
C PHE A 129 12.76 -21.64 -10.79
N PRO A 130 11.59 -21.02 -11.07
CA PRO A 130 11.50 -19.58 -11.28
C PRO A 130 11.93 -18.77 -10.05
N ALA A 131 12.45 -17.58 -10.30
CA ALA A 131 12.92 -16.65 -9.28
C ALA A 131 11.85 -15.61 -8.91
N VAL A 132 12.09 -14.93 -7.79
CA VAL A 132 11.38 -13.72 -7.37
C VAL A 132 12.28 -12.52 -7.66
N LEU A 133 11.73 -11.53 -8.36
CA LEU A 133 12.36 -10.24 -8.59
C LEU A 133 11.85 -9.24 -7.55
N VAL A 134 12.72 -8.76 -6.67
CA VAL A 134 12.43 -7.66 -5.75
C VAL A 134 12.90 -6.36 -6.40
N VAL A 135 11.96 -5.48 -6.74
CA VAL A 135 12.25 -4.17 -7.32
C VAL A 135 12.47 -3.18 -6.19
N ILE A 136 13.66 -2.58 -6.11
CA ILE A 136 14.13 -1.80 -4.97
C ILE A 136 14.56 -0.40 -5.39
N SER A 137 14.59 0.53 -4.44
CA SER A 137 15.20 1.85 -4.63
C SER A 137 16.73 1.75 -4.63
N ASP A 138 17.41 2.68 -5.31
CA ASP A 138 18.88 2.74 -5.37
C ASP A 138 19.51 2.90 -3.98
N ARG A 139 18.86 3.66 -3.09
CA ARG A 139 19.31 3.94 -1.72
C ARG A 139 18.27 3.46 -0.71
N GLU A 140 18.41 2.21 -0.29
CA GLU A 140 17.49 1.57 0.66
C GLU A 140 18.06 1.59 2.09
N THR A 141 17.44 2.36 2.99
CA THR A 141 17.83 2.42 4.41
C THR A 141 17.16 1.32 5.24
N ASN A 142 16.03 0.78 4.78
CA ASN A 142 15.24 -0.25 5.44
C ASN A 142 15.48 -1.65 4.85
N ILE A 143 16.71 -1.92 4.37
CA ILE A 143 17.06 -3.18 3.69
C ILE A 143 16.86 -4.40 4.58
N PHE A 144 17.10 -4.28 5.89
CA PHE A 144 16.98 -5.41 6.81
C PHE A 144 15.53 -5.90 6.99
N ASP A 145 14.56 -5.00 6.83
CA ASP A 145 13.14 -5.38 6.78
C ASP A 145 12.86 -6.27 5.57
N GLN A 146 13.34 -5.86 4.39
CA GLN A 146 13.20 -6.62 3.15
C GLN A 146 13.89 -7.98 3.23
N ARG A 147 15.15 -8.00 3.70
CA ARG A 147 15.93 -9.24 3.82
C ARG A 147 15.30 -10.25 4.77
N SER A 148 14.57 -9.80 5.79
CA SER A 148 13.86 -10.71 6.70
C SER A 148 12.75 -11.49 5.97
N ILE A 149 12.05 -10.84 5.03
CA ILE A 149 11.04 -11.49 4.20
C ILE A 149 11.72 -12.45 3.22
N GLU A 150 12.80 -12.03 2.57
CA GLU A 150 13.58 -12.88 1.65
C GLU A 150 14.11 -14.14 2.34
N GLU A 151 14.66 -14.00 3.54
CA GLU A 151 15.11 -15.12 4.37
C GLU A 151 13.94 -16.08 4.66
N SER A 152 12.76 -15.56 4.97
CA SER A 152 11.57 -16.40 5.14
C SER A 152 11.15 -17.12 3.86
N VAL A 153 11.34 -16.54 2.67
CA VAL A 153 11.11 -17.24 1.40
C VAL A 153 12.09 -18.41 1.26
N SER A 154 13.39 -18.15 1.50
CA SER A 154 14.43 -19.18 1.39
C SER A 154 14.25 -20.31 2.40
N LEU A 155 13.79 -20.02 3.62
CA LEU A 155 13.46 -21.04 4.62
C LEU A 155 12.25 -21.89 4.21
N HIS A 156 11.28 -21.30 3.51
CA HIS A 156 10.11 -22.03 3.02
C HIS A 156 10.45 -22.92 1.82
N ASN A 157 11.19 -22.37 0.86
CA ASN A 157 11.61 -23.10 -0.34
C ASN A 157 13.00 -22.61 -0.81
N PRO A 158 14.08 -23.35 -0.47
CA PRO A 158 15.45 -22.97 -0.81
C PRO A 158 15.75 -22.95 -2.32
N ALA A 159 14.89 -23.54 -3.16
CA ALA A 159 15.06 -23.51 -4.61
C ALA A 159 14.68 -22.16 -5.23
N ILE A 160 13.90 -21.33 -4.51
CA ILE A 160 13.49 -20.01 -4.98
C ILE A 160 14.66 -19.04 -4.85
N LYS A 161 15.14 -18.56 -6.00
CA LYS A 161 16.14 -17.50 -6.05
C LYS A 161 15.48 -16.14 -5.89
N ILE A 162 16.14 -15.24 -5.18
CA ILE A 162 15.74 -13.83 -5.04
C ILE A 162 16.73 -12.96 -5.82
N LEU A 163 16.23 -12.18 -6.77
CA LEU A 163 16.99 -11.14 -7.46
C LEU A 163 16.55 -9.77 -6.95
N ARG A 164 17.51 -8.87 -6.71
CA ARG A 164 17.23 -7.49 -6.32
C ARG A 164 17.70 -6.56 -7.41
N ARG A 165 16.79 -5.79 -8.00
CA ARG A 165 17.13 -4.85 -9.08
C ARG A 165 16.40 -3.53 -8.90
N THR A 166 17.03 -2.46 -9.34
CA THR A 166 16.40 -1.14 -9.44
C THR A 166 15.71 -1.01 -10.80
N PHE A 167 14.82 -0.02 -10.99
CA PHE A 167 14.20 0.17 -12.30
C PHE A 167 15.24 0.45 -13.39
N ALA A 168 16.26 1.27 -13.09
CA ALA A 168 17.37 1.54 -14.00
C ALA A 168 18.14 0.27 -14.41
N GLN A 169 18.33 -0.70 -13.50
CA GLN A 169 18.97 -1.97 -13.84
C GLN A 169 18.09 -2.90 -14.68
N LEU A 170 16.77 -2.68 -14.63
CA LEU A 170 15.77 -3.42 -15.39
C LEU A 170 15.39 -2.70 -16.69
N SER A 171 16.08 -1.61 -17.03
CA SER A 171 15.77 -0.84 -18.22
C SER A 171 16.13 -1.62 -19.49
N GLU A 172 15.56 -1.23 -20.62
CA GLU A 172 15.81 -1.90 -21.90
C GLU A 172 17.26 -1.75 -22.35
N SER A 173 17.87 -0.61 -22.06
CA SER A 173 19.26 -0.31 -22.40
C SER A 173 20.29 -1.23 -21.74
N THR A 174 19.93 -1.90 -20.63
CA THR A 174 20.84 -2.86 -19.96
C THR A 174 20.93 -4.22 -20.65
N GLY A 175 19.93 -4.60 -21.45
CA GLY A 175 19.81 -5.95 -22.01
C GLY A 175 19.66 -7.08 -20.97
N SER A 176 19.42 -6.75 -19.68
CA SER A 176 19.29 -7.75 -18.60
C SER A 176 17.90 -8.42 -18.58
N VAL A 177 16.92 -7.79 -19.22
CA VAL A 177 15.52 -8.20 -19.22
C VAL A 177 15.09 -8.65 -20.61
N SER A 178 14.49 -9.83 -20.70
CA SER A 178 13.86 -10.34 -21.93
C SER A 178 12.47 -10.90 -21.64
N ILE A 179 11.52 -10.66 -22.56
CA ILE A 179 10.18 -11.25 -22.52
C ILE A 179 10.07 -12.24 -23.67
N GLU A 180 9.73 -13.49 -23.37
CA GLU A 180 9.55 -14.53 -24.39
C GLU A 180 8.27 -14.24 -25.22
N ALA A 181 8.44 -14.20 -26.55
CA ALA A 181 7.33 -14.00 -27.47
C ALA A 181 6.30 -15.14 -27.37
N GLY A 182 5.01 -14.79 -27.40
CA GLY A 182 3.90 -15.74 -27.31
C GLY A 182 3.49 -16.07 -25.87
N SER A 183 4.43 -16.46 -25.01
CA SER A 183 4.13 -16.79 -23.60
C SER A 183 4.10 -15.58 -22.67
N GLY A 184 4.84 -14.53 -23.00
CA GLY A 184 5.03 -13.37 -22.14
C GLY A 184 5.92 -13.65 -20.91
N ARG A 185 6.58 -14.81 -20.83
CA ARG A 185 7.46 -15.15 -19.70
C ARG A 185 8.58 -14.13 -19.56
N LEU A 186 8.75 -13.60 -18.35
CA LEU A 186 9.79 -12.64 -18.01
C LEU A 186 11.07 -13.38 -17.63
N PHE A 187 12.19 -12.93 -18.16
CA PHE A 187 13.52 -13.35 -17.72
C PHE A 187 14.35 -12.13 -17.33
N VAL A 188 15.06 -12.25 -16.21
CA VAL A 188 16.02 -11.25 -15.73
C VAL A 188 17.32 -11.95 -15.38
N ASP A 189 18.43 -11.50 -15.96
CA ASP A 189 19.76 -12.11 -15.82
C ASP A 189 19.77 -13.62 -16.10
N GLY A 190 18.96 -14.05 -17.07
CA GLY A 190 18.82 -15.44 -17.47
C GLY A 190 17.89 -16.29 -16.59
N PHE A 191 17.27 -15.73 -15.54
CA PHE A 191 16.33 -16.44 -14.68
C PHE A 191 14.87 -16.12 -15.06
N GLU A 192 14.03 -17.15 -15.23
CA GLU A 192 12.57 -16.96 -15.36
C GLU A 192 12.03 -16.35 -14.07
N ILE A 193 11.24 -15.29 -14.17
CA ILE A 193 10.65 -14.59 -13.02
C ILE A 193 9.18 -14.99 -12.87
N ALA A 194 8.85 -15.60 -11.72
CA ALA A 194 7.47 -15.93 -11.37
C ALA A 194 6.74 -14.79 -10.67
N LEU A 195 7.46 -14.00 -9.87
CA LEU A 195 6.87 -12.92 -9.07
C LEU A 195 7.77 -11.68 -9.10
N ILE A 196 7.13 -10.52 -9.25
CA ILE A 196 7.73 -9.20 -9.08
C ILE A 196 7.19 -8.59 -7.79
N TYR A 197 8.05 -8.44 -6.79
CA TYR A 197 7.73 -7.85 -5.49
C TYR A 197 8.27 -6.42 -5.42
N TYR A 198 7.37 -5.43 -5.41
CA TYR A 198 7.75 -4.02 -5.41
C TYR A 198 8.01 -3.51 -3.99
N ARG A 199 9.23 -3.01 -3.77
CA ARG A 199 9.62 -2.21 -2.59
C ARG A 199 9.93 -0.75 -2.94
N THR A 200 9.61 -0.36 -4.17
CA THR A 200 9.71 1.00 -4.70
C THR A 200 8.58 1.24 -5.71
N GLY A 201 8.56 2.40 -6.36
CA GLY A 201 7.56 2.74 -7.38
C GLY A 201 6.18 3.10 -6.84
N TYR A 202 6.10 3.57 -5.59
CA TYR A 202 4.89 4.09 -4.94
C TYR A 202 4.85 5.63 -4.87
N ALA A 203 5.92 6.30 -5.29
CA ALA A 203 6.03 7.75 -5.30
C ALA A 203 6.57 8.24 -6.66
N PRO A 204 6.24 9.47 -7.09
CA PRO A 204 6.62 9.97 -8.41
C PRO A 204 8.14 10.07 -8.61
N ASP A 205 8.87 10.47 -7.57
CA ASP A 205 10.33 10.62 -7.56
C ASP A 205 11.09 9.28 -7.63
N HIS A 206 10.37 8.16 -7.57
CA HIS A 206 10.93 6.82 -7.80
C HIS A 206 11.01 6.45 -9.29
N PHE A 207 10.51 7.31 -10.19
CA PHE A 207 10.48 7.06 -11.62
C PHE A 207 11.19 8.17 -12.41
N SER A 208 12.15 7.77 -13.23
CA SER A 208 12.54 8.49 -14.45
C SER A 208 11.61 8.13 -15.61
N GLU A 209 11.77 8.80 -16.76
CA GLU A 209 11.02 8.48 -17.98
C GLU A 209 11.26 7.03 -18.45
N GLU A 210 12.49 6.53 -18.34
CA GLU A 210 12.81 5.14 -18.71
C GLU A 210 12.23 4.13 -17.71
N ASP A 211 12.08 4.52 -16.45
CA ASP A 211 11.50 3.66 -15.41
C ASP A 211 10.00 3.43 -15.65
N TRP A 212 9.28 4.39 -16.24
CA TRP A 212 7.88 4.20 -16.65
C TRP A 212 7.74 3.16 -17.76
N CYS A 213 8.60 3.20 -18.78
CA CYS A 213 8.67 2.18 -19.82
C CYS A 213 8.96 0.80 -19.20
N THR A 214 9.89 0.77 -18.25
CA THR A 214 10.24 -0.45 -17.50
C THR A 214 9.05 -0.98 -16.70
N LYS A 215 8.34 -0.13 -15.94
CA LYS A 215 7.16 -0.51 -15.18
C LYS A 215 6.07 -1.11 -16.05
N LEU A 216 5.80 -0.51 -17.21
CA LEU A 216 4.84 -1.02 -18.17
C LEU A 216 5.26 -2.40 -18.69
N ARG A 217 6.54 -2.55 -19.08
CA ARG A 217 7.09 -3.82 -19.57
C ARG A 217 6.97 -4.94 -18.54
N LEU A 218 7.27 -4.64 -17.28
CA LEU A 218 7.13 -5.58 -16.16
C LEU A 218 5.65 -5.93 -15.92
N GLU A 219 4.74 -4.95 -15.96
CA GLU A 219 3.30 -5.18 -15.78
C GLU A 219 2.74 -6.12 -16.86
N ARG A 220 3.12 -5.90 -18.12
CA ARG A 220 2.69 -6.68 -19.28
C ARG A 220 3.35 -8.05 -19.42
N SER A 221 4.24 -8.42 -18.50
CA SER A 221 4.81 -9.75 -18.47
C SER A 221 3.89 -10.77 -17.78
N PHE A 222 4.14 -12.05 -18.04
CA PHE A 222 3.46 -13.16 -17.40
C PHE A 222 3.84 -13.32 -15.92
N ALA A 223 4.85 -12.62 -15.40
CA ALA A 223 5.13 -12.68 -13.97
C ALA A 223 3.93 -12.19 -13.13
N VAL A 224 3.73 -12.76 -11.95
CA VAL A 224 2.79 -12.24 -10.94
C VAL A 224 3.35 -10.91 -10.43
N LYS A 225 2.49 -9.92 -10.20
CA LYS A 225 2.89 -8.62 -9.63
C LYS A 225 2.37 -8.51 -8.20
N CYS A 226 3.20 -8.00 -7.31
CA CYS A 226 2.85 -7.70 -5.92
C CYS A 226 3.28 -6.26 -5.57
N PRO A 227 2.36 -5.28 -5.69
CA PRO A 227 1.03 -5.39 -6.29
C PRO A 227 1.04 -5.26 -7.82
N SER A 228 -0.02 -5.74 -8.48
CA SER A 228 -0.35 -5.37 -9.87
C SER A 228 -0.83 -3.92 -9.96
N ILE A 229 -0.85 -3.36 -11.17
CA ILE A 229 -1.18 -1.94 -11.37
C ILE A 229 -2.57 -1.56 -10.83
N ASP A 230 -3.55 -2.45 -10.94
CA ASP A 230 -4.90 -2.23 -10.40
C ASP A 230 -4.94 -2.24 -8.87
N TYR A 231 -4.07 -3.04 -8.23
CA TYR A 231 -3.92 -3.05 -6.77
C TYR A 231 -3.17 -1.81 -6.28
N LEU A 232 -2.20 -1.31 -7.06
CA LEU A 232 -1.56 -0.03 -6.80
C LEU A 232 -2.54 1.14 -6.93
N LEU A 233 -3.41 1.15 -7.94
CA LEU A 233 -4.49 2.15 -8.03
C LEU A 233 -5.48 2.03 -6.85
N ALA A 234 -5.83 0.81 -6.44
CA ALA A 234 -6.68 0.60 -5.26
C ALA A 234 -6.05 1.02 -3.92
N ASN A 235 -4.73 1.26 -3.88
CA ASN A 235 -4.02 1.83 -2.73
C ASN A 235 -4.35 3.31 -2.52
N MET A 236 -4.82 4.01 -3.54
CA MET A 236 -4.94 5.45 -3.50
C MET A 236 -6.01 5.89 -2.51
N LYS A 237 -5.75 7.01 -1.83
CA LYS A 237 -6.65 7.60 -0.83
C LYS A 237 -8.02 7.90 -1.41
N LEU A 238 -8.07 8.25 -2.70
CA LEU A 238 -9.32 8.44 -3.43
C LEU A 238 -10.22 7.19 -3.46
N VAL A 239 -9.64 5.99 -3.60
CA VAL A 239 -10.40 4.73 -3.56
C VAL A 239 -10.89 4.44 -2.15
N GLN A 240 -10.08 4.72 -1.12
CA GLN A 240 -10.52 4.66 0.27
C GLN A 240 -11.71 5.62 0.53
N THR A 241 -11.66 6.85 0.00
CA THR A 241 -12.76 7.82 0.12
C THR A 241 -14.01 7.37 -0.63
N ALA A 242 -13.86 6.83 -1.83
CA ALA A 242 -14.97 6.27 -2.59
C ALA A 242 -15.65 5.11 -1.86
N LEU A 243 -14.86 4.17 -1.31
CA LEU A 243 -15.36 3.01 -0.57
C LEU A 243 -16.00 3.37 0.78
N ALA A 244 -15.73 4.57 1.31
CA ALA A 244 -16.42 5.04 2.52
C ALA A 244 -17.86 5.50 2.27
N ASN A 245 -18.25 5.70 1.01
CA ASN A 245 -19.65 5.86 0.63
C ASN A 245 -20.37 4.49 0.73
N PRO A 246 -21.44 4.36 1.54
CA PRO A 246 -22.16 3.09 1.71
C PRO A 246 -22.71 2.48 0.42
N GLU A 247 -23.16 3.32 -0.53
CA GLU A 247 -23.71 2.85 -1.82
C GLU A 247 -22.59 2.25 -2.69
N VAL A 248 -21.41 2.84 -2.66
CA VAL A 248 -20.24 2.31 -3.36
C VAL A 248 -19.76 1.02 -2.70
N LEU A 249 -19.66 0.98 -1.36
CA LEU A 249 -19.25 -0.21 -0.63
C LEU A 249 -20.19 -1.40 -0.91
N ALA A 250 -21.49 -1.14 -0.98
CA ALA A 250 -22.51 -2.15 -1.25
C ALA A 250 -22.35 -2.82 -2.63
N ARG A 251 -21.56 -2.26 -3.56
CA ARG A 251 -21.20 -2.95 -4.82
C ARG A 251 -20.22 -4.11 -4.57
N PHE A 252 -19.34 -3.97 -3.57
CA PHE A 252 -18.23 -4.88 -3.31
C PHE A 252 -18.46 -5.82 -2.11
N GLU A 253 -19.32 -5.44 -1.17
CA GLU A 253 -19.69 -6.26 -0.03
C GLU A 253 -21.22 -6.31 0.12
N GLN A 254 -21.80 -7.45 -0.26
CA GLN A 254 -23.26 -7.69 -0.20
C GLN A 254 -23.71 -8.16 1.19
N ASP A 255 -22.79 -8.64 2.02
CA ASP A 255 -23.10 -9.04 3.39
C ASP A 255 -23.20 -7.79 4.27
N LEU A 256 -24.43 -7.45 4.66
CA LEU A 256 -24.74 -6.27 5.46
C LEU A 256 -23.97 -6.21 6.79
N THR A 257 -23.67 -7.37 7.39
CA THR A 257 -22.90 -7.43 8.63
C THR A 257 -21.45 -7.08 8.38
N ARG A 258 -20.85 -7.62 7.31
CA ARG A 258 -19.48 -7.29 6.90
C ARG A 258 -19.36 -5.85 6.44
N ALA A 259 -20.29 -5.37 5.62
CA ALA A 259 -20.35 -3.99 5.17
C ALA A 259 -20.46 -3.02 6.36
N SER A 260 -21.36 -3.29 7.32
CA SER A 260 -21.48 -2.47 8.54
C SER A 260 -20.19 -2.42 9.35
N ARG A 261 -19.50 -3.56 9.53
CA ARG A 261 -18.20 -3.59 10.22
C ARG A 261 -17.12 -2.80 9.49
N LEU A 262 -17.07 -2.87 8.15
CA LEU A 262 -16.13 -2.07 7.35
C LEU A 262 -16.45 -0.58 7.47
N SER A 263 -17.70 -0.19 7.25
CA SER A 263 -18.15 1.19 7.37
C SER A 263 -17.88 1.78 8.76
N ALA A 264 -18.02 0.98 9.82
CA ALA A 264 -17.71 1.41 11.18
C ALA A 264 -16.24 1.82 11.37
N THR A 265 -15.32 1.29 10.56
CA THR A 265 -13.91 1.67 10.59
C THR A 265 -13.60 2.94 9.80
N PHE A 266 -14.46 3.40 8.90
CA PHE A 266 -14.17 4.62 8.14
C PHE A 266 -14.34 5.88 9.01
N ALA A 267 -13.40 6.81 8.88
CA ALA A 267 -13.54 8.17 9.41
C ALA A 267 -14.38 9.01 8.46
N ARG A 268 -14.91 10.17 8.93
CA ARG A 268 -15.57 11.11 8.02
C ARG A 268 -14.56 11.60 6.99
N GLN A 269 -14.90 11.50 5.71
CA GLN A 269 -14.04 11.94 4.62
C GLN A 269 -14.87 12.28 3.39
N THR A 270 -14.35 13.19 2.57
CA THR A 270 -14.98 13.61 1.33
C THR A 270 -13.95 14.07 0.30
N VAL A 271 -14.34 14.04 -0.97
CA VAL A 271 -13.65 14.72 -2.07
C VAL A 271 -13.92 16.24 -2.00
N LEU A 272 -13.19 17.05 -2.77
CA LEU A 272 -13.36 18.50 -2.75
C LEU A 272 -14.16 19.07 -3.94
N SER A 273 -14.73 18.21 -4.78
CA SER A 273 -15.52 18.60 -5.95
C SER A 273 -16.68 17.66 -6.22
N THR A 274 -17.63 18.12 -7.02
CA THR A 274 -18.77 17.33 -7.50
C THR A 274 -18.46 16.54 -8.78
N ASP A 275 -17.20 16.48 -9.21
CA ASP A 275 -16.80 15.79 -10.44
C ASP A 275 -16.79 14.26 -10.28
N PHE A 276 -16.82 13.78 -9.02
CA PHE A 276 -16.78 12.37 -8.67
C PHE A 276 -18.18 11.77 -8.58
N HIS A 277 -18.35 10.54 -9.09
CA HIS A 277 -19.64 9.85 -9.12
C HIS A 277 -20.21 9.49 -7.74
N PHE A 278 -19.38 9.54 -6.69
CA PHE A 278 -19.74 9.26 -5.29
C PHE A 278 -19.78 10.52 -4.41
N SER A 279 -19.67 11.70 -5.03
CA SER A 279 -19.68 12.99 -4.33
C SER A 279 -21.08 13.35 -3.84
N ASP A 280 -21.14 14.06 -2.72
CA ASP A 280 -22.34 14.69 -2.18
C ASP A 280 -22.03 16.17 -1.92
N ALA A 281 -22.65 17.06 -2.69
CA ALA A 281 -22.41 18.50 -2.59
C ALA A 281 -22.70 19.07 -1.20
N ALA A 282 -23.73 18.57 -0.51
CA ALA A 282 -24.05 19.01 0.84
C ALA A 282 -22.98 18.57 1.83
N ALA A 283 -22.55 17.30 1.75
CA ALA A 283 -21.48 16.77 2.59
C ALA A 283 -20.14 17.49 2.35
N ILE A 284 -19.80 17.84 1.11
CA ILE A 284 -18.60 18.62 0.77
C ILE A 284 -18.66 19.99 1.44
N VAL A 285 -19.76 20.73 1.27
CA VAL A 285 -19.93 22.07 1.83
C VAL A 285 -19.85 22.04 3.35
N GLU A 286 -20.53 21.07 3.98
CA GLU A 286 -20.54 20.88 5.43
C GLU A 286 -19.13 20.60 5.96
N LEU A 287 -18.43 19.59 5.43
CA LEU A 287 -17.13 19.18 5.94
C LEU A 287 -16.05 20.23 5.69
N VAL A 288 -16.11 20.95 4.57
CA VAL A 288 -15.21 22.09 4.29
C VAL A 288 -15.49 23.24 5.25
N ALA A 289 -16.76 23.56 5.55
CA ALA A 289 -17.11 24.61 6.51
C ALA A 289 -16.64 24.27 7.93
N GLU A 290 -16.84 23.02 8.38
CA GLU A 290 -16.31 22.52 9.65
C GLU A 290 -14.78 22.64 9.71
N CYS A 291 -14.09 22.22 8.64
CA CYS A 291 -12.64 22.31 8.55
C CYS A 291 -12.14 23.75 8.58
N LYS A 292 -12.83 24.70 7.94
CA LYS A 292 -12.45 26.12 8.02
C LYS A 292 -12.69 26.72 9.40
N HIS A 293 -13.66 26.20 10.15
CA HIS A 293 -13.94 26.63 11.51
C HIS A 293 -12.89 26.09 12.51
N ASP A 294 -12.52 24.81 12.39
CA ASP A 294 -11.53 24.16 13.26
C ASP A 294 -10.63 23.20 12.46
N PRO A 295 -9.59 23.73 11.79
CA PRO A 295 -8.72 22.92 10.93
C PRO A 295 -7.87 21.92 11.71
N SER A 296 -7.79 22.03 13.05
CA SER A 296 -7.03 21.10 13.89
C SER A 296 -7.62 19.68 13.89
N LYS A 297 -8.91 19.56 13.56
CA LYS A 297 -9.68 18.31 13.48
C LYS A 297 -9.65 17.63 12.12
N PHE A 298 -8.91 18.17 11.15
CA PHE A 298 -8.89 17.64 9.80
C PHE A 298 -7.47 17.42 9.29
N VAL A 299 -7.38 16.61 8.25
CA VAL A 299 -6.19 16.38 7.45
C VAL A 299 -6.57 16.41 5.99
N LEU A 300 -5.83 17.18 5.20
CA LEU A 300 -5.99 17.23 3.75
C LEU A 300 -4.90 16.36 3.12
N LYS A 301 -5.31 15.35 2.32
CA LYS A 301 -4.39 14.34 1.79
C LYS A 301 -4.34 14.36 0.26
N PRO A 302 -3.16 14.51 -0.36
CA PRO A 302 -2.98 14.26 -1.79
C PRO A 302 -2.90 12.75 -2.09
N GLN A 303 -2.92 12.37 -3.38
CA GLN A 303 -2.74 10.98 -3.82
C GLN A 303 -1.26 10.53 -3.78
N ARG A 304 -0.65 10.54 -2.58
CA ARG A 304 0.76 10.17 -2.38
C ARG A 304 0.92 9.19 -1.22
N GLU A 305 1.96 8.36 -1.32
CA GLU A 305 2.36 7.37 -0.32
C GLU A 305 3.75 7.70 0.26
N GLY A 306 4.14 7.03 1.35
CA GLY A 306 5.48 7.15 1.92
C GLY A 306 5.68 8.24 2.98
N GLY A 307 4.59 8.80 3.51
CA GLY A 307 4.62 9.79 4.61
C GLY A 307 5.02 11.21 4.18
N GLY A 308 4.68 12.21 5.01
CA GLY A 308 5.11 13.61 4.82
C GLY A 308 4.32 14.44 3.79
N ASN A 309 3.34 13.87 3.10
CA ASN A 309 2.59 14.56 2.04
C ASN A 309 1.30 15.26 2.51
N ASN A 310 0.83 14.95 3.72
CA ASN A 310 -0.44 15.45 4.25
C ASN A 310 -0.30 16.90 4.74
N ILE A 311 -1.37 17.67 4.63
CA ILE A 311 -1.46 19.07 5.05
C ILE A 311 -2.34 19.15 6.32
N PHE A 312 -1.90 19.93 7.31
CA PHE A 312 -2.50 20.02 8.64
C PHE A 312 -2.70 21.46 9.09
N GLY A 313 -3.63 21.69 10.03
CA GLY A 313 -3.82 23.00 10.66
C GLY A 313 -4.16 24.11 9.66
N ASP A 314 -3.70 25.32 9.94
CA ASP A 314 -4.06 26.51 9.14
C ASP A 314 -3.65 26.41 7.66
N ASP A 315 -2.63 25.62 7.35
CA ASP A 315 -2.21 25.34 5.96
C ASP A 315 -3.33 24.66 5.15
N ILE A 316 -4.24 23.92 5.81
CA ILE A 316 -5.42 23.35 5.14
C ILE A 316 -6.31 24.48 4.63
N VAL A 317 -6.59 25.49 5.46
CA VAL A 317 -7.50 26.60 5.11
C VAL A 317 -6.93 27.36 3.92
N GLU A 318 -5.65 27.71 3.97
CA GLU A 318 -4.97 28.37 2.85
C GLU A 318 -5.05 27.56 1.57
N LYS A 319 -4.85 26.23 1.67
CA LYS A 319 -4.89 25.35 0.52
C LYS A 319 -6.30 25.26 -0.06
N LEU A 320 -7.31 25.10 0.79
CA LEU A 320 -8.72 25.06 0.38
C LEU A 320 -9.14 26.37 -0.32
N ASP A 321 -8.79 27.53 0.23
CA ASP A 321 -9.11 28.83 -0.39
C ASP A 321 -8.47 28.98 -1.79
N LYS A 322 -7.30 28.37 -2.01
CA LYS A 322 -6.60 28.41 -3.30
C LYS A 322 -7.22 27.48 -4.35
N ILE A 323 -7.74 26.31 -3.95
CA ILE A 323 -8.12 25.23 -4.90
C ILE A 323 -9.63 25.02 -5.05
N MET A 324 -10.45 25.39 -4.07
CA MET A 324 -11.89 25.14 -4.12
C MET A 324 -12.52 25.80 -5.36
N GLY A 325 -13.37 25.05 -6.06
CA GLY A 325 -14.01 25.49 -7.32
C GLY A 325 -13.11 25.39 -8.55
N LYS A 326 -11.90 24.83 -8.43
CA LYS A 326 -10.97 24.61 -9.55
C LYS A 326 -10.64 23.12 -9.72
N PRO A 327 -10.20 22.68 -10.91
CA PRO A 327 -9.84 21.28 -11.16
C PRO A 327 -8.81 20.72 -10.18
N GLU A 328 -7.89 21.54 -9.69
CA GLU A 328 -6.84 21.14 -8.74
C GLU A 328 -7.39 20.53 -7.44
N ALA A 329 -8.64 20.84 -7.08
CA ALA A 329 -9.34 20.23 -5.95
C ALA A 329 -9.45 18.71 -6.08
N ASN A 330 -9.51 18.18 -7.32
CA ASN A 330 -9.67 16.74 -7.60
C ASN A 330 -8.45 15.90 -7.16
N ALA A 331 -7.30 16.53 -6.89
CA ALA A 331 -6.10 15.83 -6.42
C ALA A 331 -6.09 15.55 -4.91
N TYR A 332 -7.08 16.05 -4.16
CA TYR A 332 -7.08 15.99 -2.70
C TYR A 332 -8.38 15.38 -2.15
N ILE A 333 -8.25 14.75 -0.98
CA ILE A 333 -9.39 14.37 -0.13
C ILE A 333 -9.24 15.04 1.23
N LEU A 334 -10.38 15.42 1.83
CA LEU A 334 -10.45 15.95 3.18
C LEU A 334 -10.96 14.85 4.11
N MET A 335 -10.25 14.62 5.21
CA MET A 335 -10.57 13.57 6.15
C MET A 335 -10.49 14.10 7.58
N GLU A 336 -11.39 13.62 8.44
CA GLU A 336 -11.34 13.82 9.88
C GLU A 336 -10.03 13.27 10.44
N LYS A 337 -9.33 14.11 11.21
CA LYS A 337 -8.10 13.73 11.88
C LYS A 337 -8.45 12.86 13.08
N LEU A 338 -7.84 11.68 13.13
CA LEU A 338 -8.03 10.77 14.25
C LEU A 338 -7.28 11.28 15.49
N GLU A 339 -7.96 11.16 16.63
CA GLU A 339 -7.47 11.54 17.96
C GLU A 339 -7.20 10.29 18.81
N PRO A 340 -6.06 9.62 18.66
CA PRO A 340 -5.70 8.46 19.46
C PRO A 340 -5.39 8.82 20.92
N PRO A 341 -5.60 7.89 21.87
CA PRO A 341 -5.17 8.06 23.25
C PRO A 341 -3.67 8.37 23.33
N ILE A 342 -3.33 9.35 24.15
CA ILE A 342 -1.94 9.67 24.46
C ILE A 342 -1.43 8.67 25.50
N VAL A 343 -0.28 8.07 25.23
CA VAL A 343 0.41 7.15 26.13
C VAL A 343 1.83 7.62 26.38
N GLU A 344 2.27 7.57 27.63
CA GLU A 344 3.68 7.80 27.95
C GLU A 344 4.51 6.55 27.64
N ASN A 345 5.60 6.72 26.89
CA ASN A 345 6.54 5.64 26.60
C ASN A 345 7.98 6.18 26.45
N CYS A 346 8.95 5.31 26.23
CA CYS A 346 10.35 5.68 26.02
C CYS A 346 10.75 5.52 24.55
N VAL A 347 11.27 6.59 23.94
CA VAL A 347 11.93 6.52 22.64
C VAL A 347 13.36 6.04 22.85
N VAL A 348 13.78 5.06 22.05
CA VAL A 348 15.17 4.59 21.99
C VAL A 348 15.61 4.68 20.53
N GLY A 349 16.72 5.39 20.29
CA GLY A 349 17.31 5.54 18.96
C GLY A 349 18.70 6.14 19.05
N LEU A 350 19.44 6.10 17.95
CA LEU A 350 20.80 6.65 17.88
C LEU A 350 20.86 8.14 18.24
N GLU A 351 19.81 8.88 17.89
CA GLU A 351 19.67 10.31 18.18
C GLU A 351 19.12 10.60 19.59
N TYR A 352 18.79 9.56 20.37
CA TYR A 352 18.19 9.66 21.70
C TYR A 352 18.99 8.91 22.80
N PRO A 353 20.24 9.28 23.11
CA PRO A 353 20.93 8.80 24.31
C PRO A 353 20.73 9.78 25.50
N PRO A 354 20.18 9.39 26.67
CA PRO A 354 19.56 8.12 27.13
C PRO A 354 18.06 7.98 26.75
N PRO A 355 17.37 6.83 27.03
CA PRO A 355 15.95 6.63 26.71
C PRO A 355 15.08 7.80 27.16
N LEU A 356 14.35 8.37 26.20
CA LEU A 356 13.64 9.62 26.42
C LEU A 356 12.15 9.35 26.62
N ARG A 357 11.65 9.69 27.81
CA ARG A 357 10.21 9.64 28.08
C ARG A 357 9.50 10.70 27.25
N ARG A 358 8.45 10.29 26.54
CA ARG A 358 7.62 11.13 25.68
C ARG A 358 6.18 10.65 25.73
N GLU A 359 5.28 11.61 25.59
CA GLU A 359 3.91 11.35 25.18
C GLU A 359 3.90 10.91 23.72
N MET A 360 3.18 9.82 23.43
CA MET A 360 3.11 9.20 22.12
C MET A 360 1.68 8.85 21.78
N ILE A 361 1.45 8.70 20.48
CA ILE A 361 0.26 8.08 19.93
C ILE A 361 0.68 6.84 19.15
N SER A 362 -0.23 5.87 19.00
CA SER A 362 0.04 4.61 18.31
C SER A 362 -0.90 4.43 17.13
N GLU A 363 -0.33 3.88 16.06
CA GLU A 363 -1.05 3.41 14.87
C GLU A 363 -0.86 1.90 14.75
N LEU A 364 -1.96 1.16 14.68
CA LEU A 364 -2.00 -0.29 14.55
C LEU A 364 -2.02 -0.66 13.07
N GLY A 365 -0.94 -1.29 12.60
CA GLY A 365 -0.89 -1.90 11.27
C GLY A 365 -1.22 -3.39 11.29
N VAL A 366 -2.25 -3.80 10.56
CA VAL A 366 -2.66 -5.19 10.41
C VAL A 366 -2.25 -5.71 9.02
N TYR A 367 -1.30 -6.64 8.99
CA TYR A 367 -0.82 -7.23 7.74
C TYR A 367 -1.83 -8.23 7.16
N GLY A 368 -2.02 -8.19 5.85
CA GLY A 368 -2.92 -9.04 5.09
C GLY A 368 -2.22 -9.70 3.90
N VAL A 369 -2.68 -10.89 3.54
CA VAL A 369 -2.26 -11.60 2.33
C VAL A 369 -3.49 -12.02 1.55
N LEU A 370 -3.48 -11.76 0.24
CA LEU A 370 -4.45 -12.31 -0.70
C LEU A 370 -3.71 -12.88 -1.91
N LEU A 371 -3.88 -14.18 -2.15
CA LEU A 371 -3.46 -14.84 -3.39
C LEU A 371 -4.72 -15.43 -4.05
N ARG A 372 -4.97 -15.08 -5.31
CA ARG A 372 -6.13 -15.55 -6.08
C ARG A 372 -5.78 -15.82 -7.53
#